data_AF-A0A2V7CT54-F1
#
_entry.id   AF-A0A2V7CT54-F1
#
_cell.length_a   1.000
_cell.length_b   1.000
_cell.length_c   1.000
_cell.angle_alpha   90.00
_cell.angle_beta   90.00
_cell.angle_gamma   90.00
#
_symmetry.space_group_name_H-M   'P 1'
#
loop_
_entity.id
_entity.type
_entity.pdbx_description
1 polymer ?
#
loop_
_entity_poly.entity_id
_entity_poly.type
_entity_poly.pdbx_seq_one_letter_code
_entity_poly.pdbx_strand_id
1 'polypeptide(L)'
;MQPQQTADATSSEAPAQDEQRPLDQAPEPIEPEIVEERDEQEHESSTEPYDLEMPGDVPPSRIQEWEPILEGFGQATAAAGLPRAVAEDLMQTYVDADAAIGGYGAIVDIPGSNLVPYTPDDAERVLRAHWGHENYDTQMKKVWKAVKANPALREWLDESEVGNDPRAIIALSMMDDLRLSKAQAQTELTKLMDPKSDYWSKDDWRRKPAVARVQLLTRSAEREGRPAAQDPRARARNAESQRAQETAAKNRTALQAEAAALVPKLDRGTPAERDAAKKRFMELTARL
;
A
#
# COMPACT_ATOMS: atom_id res chain seq x y z
N MET A 1 72.76 6.56 58.26
CA MET A 1 72.75 5.64 59.41
C MET A 1 71.31 5.49 59.87
N GLN A 2 70.76 4.28 59.80
CA GLN A 2 69.51 3.95 60.49
C GLN A 2 69.79 3.85 62.00
N PRO A 3 68.75 4.01 62.83
CA PRO A 3 68.35 2.84 63.60
C PRO A 3 66.86 2.50 63.45
N GLN A 4 66.64 1.20 63.47
CA GLN A 4 65.38 0.46 63.47
C GLN A 4 64.75 0.39 64.87
N GLN A 5 63.43 0.12 64.88
CA GLN A 5 62.68 -0.75 65.81
C GLN A 5 62.38 -0.18 67.22
N THR A 6 61.17 -0.31 67.81
CA THR A 6 60.18 -1.40 67.81
C THR A 6 58.81 -0.90 68.35
N ALA A 7 57.73 -1.59 67.92
CA ALA A 7 56.47 -2.03 68.59
C ALA A 7 55.96 -1.29 69.87
N ASP A 8 54.68 -1.19 70.20
CA ASP A 8 53.48 -1.94 69.82
C ASP A 8 52.21 -1.22 70.35
N ALA A 9 51.08 -1.59 69.75
CA ALA A 9 49.74 -1.74 70.34
C ALA A 9 48.98 -0.59 71.06
N THR A 10 47.88 -0.23 70.39
CA THR A 10 46.48 -0.14 70.88
C THR A 10 45.88 1.16 71.43
N SER A 11 44.71 1.41 70.84
CA SER A 11 43.53 2.12 71.34
C SER A 11 43.45 3.64 71.19
N SER A 12 42.64 4.00 70.20
CA SER A 12 41.45 4.83 70.36
C SER A 12 41.66 6.33 70.57
N GLU A 13 41.58 7.09 69.48
CA GLU A 13 40.50 8.08 69.27
C GLU A 13 40.61 8.69 67.87
N ALA A 14 39.47 8.79 67.20
CA ALA A 14 39.32 9.19 65.81
C ALA A 14 39.69 10.66 65.54
N PRO A 15 40.05 10.99 64.28
CA PRO A 15 39.55 12.22 63.70
C PRO A 15 38.86 12.00 62.34
N ALA A 16 37.73 12.69 62.21
CA ALA A 16 37.26 13.39 61.01
C ALA A 16 37.39 12.70 59.64
N GLN A 17 36.26 12.15 59.17
CA GLN A 17 35.80 12.15 57.77
C GLN A 17 34.26 12.23 57.90
N ASP A 18 33.55 13.33 57.63
CA ASP A 18 33.40 14.04 56.37
C ASP A 18 33.33 13.09 55.17
N GLU A 19 32.27 12.28 55.14
CA GLU A 19 31.52 11.93 53.94
C GLU A 19 30.26 11.14 54.34
N GLN A 20 29.18 11.31 53.56
CA GLN A 20 27.92 10.55 53.56
C GLN A 20 26.83 10.96 54.57
N ARG A 21 26.02 11.93 54.13
CA ARG A 21 24.57 11.93 54.46
C ARG A 21 23.95 10.64 53.89
N PRO A 22 23.23 9.82 54.66
CA PRO A 22 22.19 8.98 54.09
C PRO A 22 21.01 9.92 53.82
N LEU A 23 20.84 10.35 52.57
CA LEU A 23 19.56 10.86 52.14
C LEU A 23 18.57 9.69 52.17
N ASP A 24 17.45 9.93 52.84
CA ASP A 24 16.22 9.16 52.75
C ASP A 24 16.05 8.53 51.35
N GLN A 25 16.19 7.22 51.26
CA GLN A 25 15.60 6.47 50.15
C GLN A 25 14.09 6.48 50.38
N ALA A 26 13.42 7.47 49.79
CA ALA A 26 12.03 7.30 49.42
C ALA A 26 11.93 6.06 48.51
N PRO A 27 10.99 5.14 48.74
CA PRO A 27 10.81 4.01 47.84
C PRO A 27 10.46 4.54 46.44
N GLU A 28 11.25 4.15 45.44
CA GLU A 28 10.93 4.38 44.04
C GLU A 28 9.52 3.82 43.77
N PRO A 29 8.64 4.56 43.07
CA PRO A 29 7.39 4.00 42.61
C PRO A 29 7.73 2.88 41.62
N ILE A 30 7.38 1.65 42.00
CA ILE A 30 7.43 0.48 41.12
C ILE A 30 6.63 0.85 39.88
N GLU A 31 7.32 1.09 38.76
CA GLU A 31 6.71 1.12 37.44
C GLU A 31 5.99 -0.23 37.27
N PRO A 32 4.67 -0.26 37.03
CA PRO A 32 4.04 -1.50 36.66
C PRO A 32 4.63 -1.92 35.33
N GLU A 33 5.42 -3.00 35.38
CA GLU A 33 5.83 -3.80 34.24
C GLU A 33 4.56 -4.04 33.40
N ILE A 34 4.51 -3.37 32.24
CA ILE A 34 3.44 -3.56 31.26
C ILE A 34 3.62 -4.99 30.77
N VAL A 35 2.90 -5.91 31.40
CA VAL A 35 2.63 -7.21 30.81
C VAL A 35 1.88 -6.89 29.53
N GLU A 36 2.56 -7.05 28.39
CA GLU A 36 1.90 -7.12 27.09
C GLU A 36 0.90 -8.29 27.14
N GLU A 37 -0.32 -8.01 27.58
CA GLU A 37 -1.49 -8.79 27.18
C GLU A 37 -1.62 -8.57 25.67
N ARG A 38 -0.88 -9.38 24.91
CA ARG A 38 -1.26 -9.71 23.54
C ARG A 38 -2.67 -10.29 23.63
N ASP A 39 -3.66 -9.47 23.31
CA ASP A 39 -4.88 -9.98 22.73
C ASP A 39 -4.48 -10.74 21.46
N GLU A 40 -4.29 -12.05 21.61
CA GLU A 40 -4.34 -13.02 20.54
C GLU A 40 -5.78 -13.03 20.00
N GLN A 41 -6.16 -11.96 19.30
CA GLN A 41 -7.17 -12.12 18.27
C GLN A 41 -6.51 -12.97 17.19
N GLU A 42 -6.89 -14.26 17.18
CA GLU A 42 -6.71 -15.16 16.06
C GLU A 42 -7.26 -14.48 14.79
N HIS A 43 -6.40 -13.73 14.11
CA HIS A 43 -6.52 -13.60 12.68
C HIS A 43 -6.16 -14.97 12.14
N GLU A 44 -7.20 -15.78 11.89
CA GLU A 44 -7.09 -16.97 11.06
C GLU A 44 -6.22 -16.59 9.85
N SER A 45 -4.98 -17.07 9.85
CA SER A 45 -4.13 -17.04 8.68
C SER A 45 -4.66 -18.09 7.72
N SER A 46 -5.84 -17.83 7.16
CA SER A 46 -6.37 -18.63 6.07
C SER A 46 -5.41 -18.44 4.90
N THR A 47 -4.55 -19.42 4.70
CA THR A 47 -3.74 -19.61 3.49
C THR A 47 -4.61 -20.05 2.31
N GLU A 48 -5.94 -20.12 2.50
CA GLU A 48 -6.89 -20.34 1.44
C GLU A 48 -6.83 -19.18 0.43
N PRO A 49 -6.84 -19.48 -0.88
CA PRO A 49 -6.89 -18.47 -1.91
C PRO A 49 -8.16 -17.62 -1.75
N TYR A 50 -8.01 -16.31 -1.92
CA TYR A 50 -9.11 -15.36 -1.91
C TYR A 50 -9.13 -14.53 -3.18
N ASP A 51 -10.33 -14.19 -3.62
CA ASP A 51 -10.54 -13.23 -4.69
C ASP A 51 -10.62 -11.82 -4.09
N LEU A 52 -9.88 -10.89 -4.70
CA LEU A 52 -9.91 -9.48 -4.32
C LEU A 52 -10.99 -8.73 -5.08
N GLU A 53 -11.64 -7.80 -4.38
CA GLU A 53 -12.61 -6.91 -5.00
C GLU A 53 -11.90 -5.74 -5.70
N MET A 54 -12.45 -5.29 -6.83
CA MET A 54 -11.96 -4.10 -7.54
C MET A 54 -12.03 -2.88 -6.60
N PRO A 55 -10.95 -2.10 -6.44
CA PRO A 55 -10.98 -0.89 -5.64
C PRO A 55 -11.98 0.13 -6.20
N GLY A 56 -12.75 0.77 -5.30
CA GLY A 56 -13.89 1.60 -5.69
C GLY A 56 -13.55 2.90 -6.42
N ASP A 57 -12.28 3.30 -6.44
CA ASP A 57 -11.81 4.54 -7.08
C ASP A 57 -11.20 4.31 -8.47
N VAL A 58 -11.15 3.05 -8.95
CA VAL A 58 -10.73 2.72 -10.33
C VAL A 58 -11.80 3.18 -11.33
N PRO A 59 -11.47 4.02 -12.33
CA PRO A 59 -12.43 4.45 -13.34
C PRO A 59 -12.98 3.26 -14.16
N PRO A 60 -14.28 3.24 -14.51
CA PRO A 60 -14.86 2.15 -15.28
C PRO A 60 -14.15 1.85 -16.61
N SER A 61 -13.55 2.87 -17.24
CA SER A 61 -12.77 2.73 -18.48
C SER A 61 -11.46 1.95 -18.32
N ARG A 62 -10.96 1.77 -17.10
CA ARG A 62 -9.68 1.11 -16.80
C ARG A 62 -9.84 -0.29 -16.22
N ILE A 63 -11.06 -0.71 -15.87
CA ILE A 63 -11.34 -2.00 -15.18
C ILE A 63 -10.69 -3.20 -15.90
N GLN A 64 -10.79 -3.29 -17.23
CA GLN A 64 -10.23 -4.43 -17.99
C GLN A 64 -8.69 -4.50 -17.93
N GLU A 65 -8.01 -3.36 -17.77
CA GLU A 65 -6.56 -3.33 -17.61
C GLU A 65 -6.14 -3.82 -16.21
N TRP A 66 -7.04 -3.73 -15.24
CA TRP A 66 -6.79 -4.05 -13.83
C TRP A 66 -7.15 -5.48 -13.44
N GLU A 67 -8.08 -6.14 -14.15
CA GLU A 67 -8.53 -7.50 -13.82
C GLU A 67 -7.37 -8.51 -13.72
N PRO A 68 -6.43 -8.62 -14.68
CA PRO A 68 -5.30 -9.54 -14.57
C PRO A 68 -4.33 -9.21 -13.42
N ILE A 69 -4.18 -7.92 -13.12
CA ILE A 69 -3.32 -7.44 -12.01
C ILE A 69 -3.92 -7.88 -10.67
N LEU A 70 -5.24 -7.71 -10.51
CA LEU A 70 -5.96 -8.09 -9.29
C LEU A 70 -5.92 -9.59 -9.02
N GLU A 71 -6.13 -10.42 -10.05
CA GLU A 71 -6.12 -11.88 -9.92
C GLU A 71 -4.74 -12.38 -9.47
N GLY A 72 -3.68 -11.98 -10.19
CA GLY A 72 -2.32 -12.37 -9.84
C GLY A 72 -1.88 -11.85 -8.47
N PHE A 73 -2.26 -10.61 -8.13
CA PHE A 73 -1.95 -10.03 -6.84
C PHE A 73 -2.68 -10.73 -5.69
N GLY A 74 -3.95 -11.12 -5.86
CA GLY A 74 -4.70 -11.90 -4.87
C GLY A 74 -4.03 -13.25 -4.57
N GLN A 75 -3.60 -13.95 -5.62
CA GLN A 75 -2.85 -15.22 -5.47
C GLN A 75 -1.51 -15.01 -4.76
N ALA A 76 -0.74 -14.00 -5.14
CA ALA A 76 0.57 -13.72 -4.56
C ALA A 76 0.48 -13.30 -3.08
N THR A 77 -0.53 -12.50 -2.73
CA THR A 77 -0.75 -12.05 -1.35
C THR A 77 -1.29 -13.18 -0.46
N ALA A 78 -2.15 -14.05 -0.97
CA ALA A 78 -2.59 -15.26 -0.27
C ALA A 78 -1.41 -16.22 -0.03
N ALA A 79 -0.57 -16.46 -1.05
CA ALA A 79 0.64 -17.28 -0.94
C ALA A 79 1.69 -16.68 0.02
N ALA A 80 1.72 -15.35 0.15
CA ALA A 80 2.53 -14.66 1.15
C ALA A 80 1.94 -14.70 2.58
N GLY A 81 0.77 -15.32 2.77
CA GLY A 81 0.08 -15.41 4.06
C GLY A 81 -0.51 -14.08 4.54
N LEU A 82 -0.73 -13.13 3.64
CA LEU A 82 -1.41 -11.88 4.01
C LEU A 82 -2.91 -12.15 4.18
N PRO A 83 -3.53 -11.69 5.28
CA PRO A 83 -4.98 -11.73 5.41
C PRO A 83 -5.66 -10.96 4.27
N ARG A 84 -6.80 -11.45 3.78
CA ARG A 84 -7.56 -10.81 2.69
C ARG A 84 -7.76 -9.31 2.90
N ALA A 85 -8.14 -8.89 4.11
CA ALA A 85 -8.34 -7.47 4.44
C ALA A 85 -7.07 -6.63 4.26
N VAL A 86 -5.90 -7.18 4.59
CA VAL A 86 -4.60 -6.51 4.38
C VAL A 86 -4.29 -6.41 2.89
N ALA A 87 -4.59 -7.44 2.10
CA ALA A 87 -4.40 -7.44 0.65
C ALA A 87 -5.34 -6.44 -0.05
N GLU A 88 -6.62 -6.38 0.34
CA GLU A 88 -7.57 -5.38 -0.16
C GLU A 88 -7.10 -3.95 0.13
N ASP A 89 -6.63 -3.67 1.36
CA ASP A 89 -6.12 -2.35 1.71
C ASP A 89 -4.77 -2.04 1.05
N LEU A 90 -3.92 -3.04 0.79
CA LEU A 90 -2.70 -2.85 0.02
C LEU A 90 -3.03 -2.47 -1.44
N MET A 91 -4.03 -3.13 -2.04
CA MET A 91 -4.50 -2.80 -3.39
C MET A 91 -5.17 -1.42 -3.45
N GLN A 92 -5.96 -1.06 -2.44
CA GLN A 92 -6.49 0.31 -2.34
C GLN A 92 -5.35 1.32 -2.19
N THR A 93 -4.31 1.01 -1.41
CA THR A 93 -3.13 1.88 -1.27
C THR A 93 -2.36 2.03 -2.59
N TYR A 94 -2.31 0.98 -3.42
CA TYR A 94 -1.76 1.05 -4.77
C TYR A 94 -2.56 2.03 -5.67
N VAL A 95 -3.88 2.02 -5.57
CA VAL A 95 -4.75 3.00 -6.25
C VAL A 95 -4.55 4.41 -5.71
N ASP A 96 -4.49 4.57 -4.39
CA ASP A 96 -4.25 5.89 -3.77
C ASP A 96 -2.88 6.46 -4.16
N ALA A 97 -1.87 5.60 -4.30
CA ALA A 97 -0.53 5.98 -4.73
C ALA A 97 -0.53 6.59 -6.13
N ASP A 98 -1.39 6.11 -7.04
CA ASP A 98 -1.61 6.70 -8.36
C ASP A 98 -2.01 8.17 -8.24
N ALA A 99 -3.04 8.46 -7.43
CA ALA A 99 -3.48 9.82 -7.16
C ALA A 99 -2.37 10.68 -6.51
N ALA A 100 -1.57 10.09 -5.61
CA ALA A 100 -0.49 10.78 -4.91
C ALA A 100 0.67 11.20 -5.84
N ILE A 101 0.90 10.49 -6.94
CA ILE A 101 1.95 10.81 -7.93
C ILE A 101 1.44 11.59 -9.15
N GLY A 102 0.13 11.85 -9.25
CA GLY A 102 -0.45 12.68 -10.33
C GLY A 102 -1.73 12.15 -10.98
N GLY A 103 -2.22 10.97 -10.57
CA GLY A 103 -3.42 10.32 -11.07
C GLY A 103 -3.24 9.64 -12.43
N TYR A 104 -4.36 9.11 -12.97
CA TYR A 104 -4.52 8.33 -14.21
C TYR A 104 -4.16 9.05 -15.54
N GLY A 105 -3.19 9.96 -15.49
CA GLY A 105 -2.60 10.67 -16.62
C GLY A 105 -1.09 10.81 -16.47
N ALA A 106 -0.37 9.70 -16.22
CA ALA A 106 1.04 9.52 -16.57
C ALA A 106 1.52 8.06 -16.42
N ILE A 107 0.96 7.11 -17.19
CA ILE A 107 1.92 6.40 -18.06
C ILE A 107 2.21 7.46 -19.10
N VAL A 108 3.45 7.97 -19.12
CA VAL A 108 3.85 9.06 -20.00
C VAL A 108 3.22 8.86 -21.38
N ASP A 109 2.56 9.88 -21.88
CA ASP A 109 1.90 9.93 -23.19
C ASP A 109 2.90 9.49 -24.27
N ILE A 110 2.93 8.19 -24.59
CA ILE A 110 3.59 7.64 -25.78
C ILE A 110 2.47 7.38 -26.80
N PRO A 111 2.45 8.09 -27.93
CA PRO A 111 1.47 7.84 -28.98
C PRO A 111 1.61 6.40 -29.51
N GLY A 112 0.55 5.59 -29.36
CA GLY A 112 0.50 4.18 -29.74
C GLY A 112 0.72 3.25 -28.55
N SER A 113 -0.34 2.95 -27.79
CA SER A 113 -0.28 2.13 -26.59
C SER A 113 0.14 0.69 -26.86
N ASN A 114 1.44 0.44 -26.73
CA ASN A 114 1.98 -0.74 -26.08
C ASN A 114 2.54 -0.23 -24.74
N LEU A 115 2.01 -0.71 -23.61
CA LEU A 115 2.43 -0.30 -22.26
C LEU A 115 3.92 -0.58 -22.10
N VAL A 116 4.77 0.46 -22.12
CA VAL A 116 6.19 0.30 -21.79
C VAL A 116 6.28 0.23 -20.27
N PRO A 117 6.81 -0.87 -19.69
CA PRO A 117 6.99 -0.97 -18.24
C PRO A 117 7.85 0.18 -17.73
N TYR A 118 7.62 0.63 -16.50
CA TYR A 118 8.53 1.58 -15.86
C TYR A 118 9.93 0.99 -15.83
N THR A 119 10.91 1.77 -16.29
CA THR A 119 12.31 1.41 -16.08
C THR A 119 12.69 1.71 -14.61
N PRO A 120 13.73 1.07 -14.06
CA PRO A 120 14.24 1.41 -12.73
C PRO A 120 14.57 2.91 -12.57
N ASP A 121 15.11 3.54 -13.62
CA ASP A 121 15.44 4.97 -13.62
C ASP A 121 14.19 5.86 -13.60
N ASP A 122 13.13 5.46 -14.32
CA ASP A 122 11.85 6.16 -14.27
C ASP A 122 11.23 6.05 -12.88
N ALA A 123 11.27 4.86 -12.28
CA ALA A 123 10.78 4.61 -10.94
C ALA A 123 11.52 5.48 -9.92
N GLU A 124 12.85 5.45 -9.92
CA GLU A 124 13.68 6.26 -9.03
C GLU A 124 13.37 7.75 -9.16
N ARG A 125 13.27 8.27 -10.39
CA ARG A 125 12.95 9.68 -10.65
C ARG A 125 11.60 10.08 -10.04
N VAL A 126 10.55 9.28 -10.26
CA VAL A 126 9.21 9.55 -9.72
C VAL A 126 9.21 9.47 -8.20
N LEU A 127 9.82 8.44 -7.62
CA LEU A 127 9.86 8.21 -6.18
C LEU A 127 10.68 9.27 -5.44
N ARG A 128 11.81 9.73 -6.00
CA ARG A 128 12.57 10.85 -5.44
C ARG A 128 11.78 12.16 -5.48
N ALA A 129 10.98 12.39 -6.52
CA ALA A 129 10.09 13.54 -6.55
C ALA A 129 8.95 13.43 -5.53
N HIS A 130 8.43 12.22 -5.32
CA HIS A 130 7.33 11.97 -4.38
C HIS A 130 7.77 12.05 -2.91
N TRP A 131 8.85 11.38 -2.52
CA TRP A 131 9.35 11.35 -1.13
C TRP A 131 10.36 12.45 -0.80
N GLY A 132 10.95 13.09 -1.80
CA GLY A 132 12.11 13.96 -1.63
C GLY A 132 13.40 13.15 -1.47
N HIS A 133 14.53 13.82 -1.72
CA HIS A 133 15.86 13.20 -1.64
C HIS A 133 16.18 12.62 -0.26
N GLU A 134 15.72 13.27 0.80
CA GLU A 134 16.04 12.92 2.19
C GLU A 134 15.33 11.64 2.67
N ASN A 135 14.13 11.36 2.15
CA ASN A 135 13.33 10.21 2.60
C ASN A 135 13.36 9.01 1.66
N TYR A 136 13.84 9.18 0.41
CA TYR A 136 13.86 8.10 -0.58
C TYR A 136 14.51 6.81 -0.06
N ASP A 137 15.75 6.89 0.46
CA ASP A 137 16.48 5.71 0.94
C ASP A 137 15.80 5.05 2.14
N THR A 138 15.19 5.84 3.02
CA THR A 138 14.44 5.35 4.18
C THR A 138 13.20 4.59 3.74
N GLN A 139 12.47 5.08 2.75
CA GLN A 139 11.28 4.41 2.22
C GLN A 139 11.66 3.16 1.44
N MET A 140 12.72 3.20 0.62
CA MET A 140 13.21 2.01 -0.08
C MET A 140 13.62 0.90 0.88
N LYS A 141 14.22 1.22 2.04
CA LYS A 141 14.49 0.20 3.08
C LYS A 141 13.22 -0.50 3.57
N LYS A 142 12.09 0.21 3.69
CA LYS A 142 10.80 -0.39 4.05
C LYS A 142 10.30 -1.32 2.94
N VAL A 143 10.41 -0.89 1.68
CA VAL A 143 10.05 -1.72 0.51
C VAL A 143 10.88 -3.00 0.50
N TRP A 144 12.21 -2.91 0.64
CA TRP A 144 13.09 -4.08 0.70
C TRP A 144 12.75 -5.01 1.84
N LYS A 145 12.40 -4.47 3.02
CA LYS A 145 11.94 -5.25 4.17
C LYS A 145 10.63 -5.99 3.84
N ALA A 146 9.67 -5.30 3.24
CA ALA A 146 8.37 -5.88 2.86
C ALA A 146 8.55 -7.00 1.83
N VAL A 147 9.29 -6.76 0.75
CA VAL A 147 9.52 -7.74 -0.31
C VAL A 147 10.33 -8.94 0.19
N LYS A 148 11.34 -8.73 1.04
CA LYS A 148 12.11 -9.82 1.66
C LYS A 148 11.27 -10.70 2.57
N ALA A 149 10.31 -10.11 3.29
CA ALA A 149 9.41 -10.84 4.18
C ALA A 149 8.31 -11.61 3.41
N ASN A 150 8.07 -11.29 2.14
CA ASN A 150 6.99 -11.87 1.34
C ASN A 150 7.53 -12.39 -0.02
N PRO A 151 8.21 -13.55 -0.07
CA PRO A 151 8.87 -14.03 -1.29
C PRO A 151 7.93 -14.28 -2.47
N ALA A 152 6.71 -14.79 -2.24
CA ALA A 152 5.72 -14.99 -3.29
C ALA A 152 5.24 -13.66 -3.91
N LEU A 153 5.12 -12.62 -3.09
CA LEU A 153 4.81 -11.28 -3.56
C LEU A 153 5.97 -10.70 -4.39
N ARG A 154 7.23 -10.99 -4.02
CA ARG A 154 8.40 -10.61 -4.82
C ARG A 154 8.37 -11.26 -6.20
N GLU A 155 8.16 -12.56 -6.25
CA GLU A 155 8.09 -13.32 -7.50
C GLU A 155 7.00 -12.76 -8.41
N TRP A 156 5.82 -12.49 -7.87
CA TRP A 156 4.75 -11.85 -8.64
C TRP A 156 5.12 -10.45 -9.15
N LEU A 157 5.82 -9.62 -8.36
CA LEU A 157 6.27 -8.29 -8.80
C LEU A 157 7.29 -8.39 -9.94
N ASP A 158 8.15 -9.41 -9.92
CA ASP A 158 9.15 -9.66 -10.96
C ASP A 158 8.49 -10.19 -12.25
N GLU A 159 7.55 -11.13 -12.14
CA GLU A 159 6.88 -11.76 -13.28
C GLU A 159 5.84 -10.87 -13.95
N SER A 160 5.15 -10.04 -13.17
CA SER A 160 4.12 -9.11 -13.69
C SER A 160 4.72 -7.79 -14.22
N GLU A 161 6.04 -7.61 -14.10
CA GLU A 161 6.78 -6.38 -14.41
C GLU A 161 6.29 -5.14 -13.62
N VAL A 162 5.45 -5.33 -12.60
CA VAL A 162 4.93 -4.28 -11.70
C VAL A 162 5.97 -3.87 -10.65
N GLY A 163 7.06 -4.62 -10.49
CA GLY A 163 8.12 -4.33 -9.52
C GLY A 163 8.78 -2.94 -9.66
N ASN A 164 8.77 -2.37 -10.88
CA ASN A 164 9.26 -1.02 -11.14
C ASN A 164 8.17 0.06 -11.14
N ASP A 165 6.90 -0.31 -10.93
CA ASP A 165 5.81 0.66 -10.87
C ASP A 165 5.93 1.49 -9.57
N PRO A 166 6.06 2.83 -9.66
CA PRO A 166 6.13 3.69 -8.48
C PRO A 166 4.97 3.49 -7.51
N ARG A 167 3.79 3.13 -8.00
CA ARG A 167 2.58 2.88 -7.19
C ARG A 167 2.74 1.65 -6.33
N ALA A 168 3.28 0.57 -6.90
CA ALA A 168 3.58 -0.66 -6.17
C ALA A 168 4.64 -0.40 -5.10
N ILE A 169 5.69 0.34 -5.45
CA ILE A 169 6.77 0.68 -4.54
C ILE A 169 6.26 1.56 -3.38
N ILE A 170 5.38 2.53 -3.64
CA ILE A 170 4.75 3.36 -2.59
C ILE A 170 3.85 2.52 -1.69
N ALA A 171 3.00 1.65 -2.26
CA ALA A 171 2.11 0.80 -1.48
C ALA A 171 2.90 -0.16 -0.56
N LEU A 172 3.97 -0.77 -1.08
CA LEU A 172 4.86 -1.64 -0.31
C LEU A 172 5.59 -0.90 0.81
N SER A 173 5.90 0.39 0.63
CA SER A 173 6.54 1.19 1.69
C SER A 173 5.64 1.41 2.90
N MET A 174 4.32 1.22 2.74
CA MET A 174 3.29 1.34 3.76
C MET A 174 2.84 -0.02 4.35
N MET A 175 3.49 -1.13 3.98
CA MET A 175 3.12 -2.49 4.42
C MET A 175 3.01 -2.63 5.96
N ASP A 176 3.88 -1.97 6.71
CA ASP A 176 3.84 -2.01 8.17
C ASP A 176 2.61 -1.26 8.74
N ASP A 177 2.17 -0.16 8.10
CA ASP A 177 1.00 0.62 8.54
C ASP A 177 -0.33 -0.14 8.31
N LEU A 178 -0.38 -1.03 7.31
CA LEU A 178 -1.54 -1.88 7.01
C LEU A 178 -1.88 -2.90 8.10
N ARG A 179 -0.87 -3.23 8.92
CA ARG A 179 -0.94 -4.22 10.00
C ARG A 179 -1.19 -3.61 11.37
N LEU A 180 -1.33 -2.29 11.45
CA LEU A 180 -1.62 -1.60 12.70
C LEU A 180 -3.02 -1.95 13.18
N SER A 181 -3.16 -2.12 14.50
CA SER A 181 -4.49 -2.15 15.14
C SER A 181 -5.16 -0.78 15.01
N LYS A 182 -6.47 -0.71 15.20
CA LYS A 182 -7.21 0.56 15.20
C LYS A 182 -6.66 1.58 16.18
N ALA A 183 -6.33 1.17 17.40
CA ALA A 183 -5.77 2.07 18.41
C ALA A 183 -4.40 2.61 17.98
N GLN A 184 -3.56 1.77 17.36
CA GLN A 184 -2.27 2.18 16.81
C GLN A 184 -2.43 3.10 15.60
N ALA A 185 -3.35 2.78 14.69
CA ALA A 185 -3.66 3.60 13.53
C ALA A 185 -4.19 4.98 13.94
N GLN A 186 -5.09 5.04 14.94
CA GLN A 186 -5.59 6.30 15.50
C GLN A 186 -4.47 7.12 16.17
N THR A 187 -3.53 6.46 16.84
CA THR A 187 -2.37 7.10 17.45
C THR A 187 -1.47 7.73 16.39
N GLU A 188 -1.13 6.99 15.33
CA GLU A 188 -0.34 7.51 14.22
C GLU A 188 -1.08 8.62 13.46
N LEU A 189 -2.38 8.48 13.25
CA LEU A 189 -3.22 9.50 12.64
C LEU A 189 -3.21 10.79 13.48
N THR A 190 -3.32 10.69 14.80
CA THR A 190 -3.27 11.84 15.71
C THR A 190 -1.94 12.59 15.60
N LYS A 191 -0.81 11.87 15.47
CA LYS A 191 0.51 12.48 15.24
C LYS A 191 0.57 13.24 13.92
N LEU A 192 -0.02 12.69 12.85
CA LEU A 192 -0.07 13.35 11.54
C LEU A 192 -1.04 14.54 11.52
N MET A 193 -2.04 14.58 12.38
CA MET A 193 -2.96 15.72 12.46
C MET A 193 -2.41 16.91 13.24
N ASP A 194 -1.26 16.79 13.93
CA ASP A 194 -0.58 17.91 14.57
C ASP A 194 -0.26 19.02 13.55
N PRO A 195 -0.57 20.31 13.82
CA PRO A 195 -0.35 21.41 12.87
C PRO A 195 1.10 21.59 12.36
N LYS A 196 2.09 20.99 13.04
CA LYS A 196 3.50 21.02 12.66
C LYS A 196 3.94 19.82 11.82
N SER A 197 3.05 18.86 11.56
CA SER A 197 3.35 17.67 10.80
C SER A 197 3.52 17.94 9.31
N ASP A 198 4.09 16.97 8.58
CA ASP A 198 4.23 17.02 7.14
C ASP A 198 2.88 17.07 6.39
N TYR A 199 1.78 16.64 7.01
CA TYR A 199 0.43 16.72 6.43
C TYR A 199 0.00 18.16 6.16
N TRP A 200 0.42 19.11 7.00
CA TRP A 200 0.14 20.54 6.86
C TRP A 200 1.24 21.29 6.10
N SER A 201 2.26 20.59 5.61
CA SER A 201 3.36 21.21 4.89
C SER A 201 2.90 21.87 3.58
N LYS A 202 3.54 22.99 3.24
CA LYS A 202 3.39 23.61 1.92
C LYS A 202 4.18 22.88 0.84
N ASP A 203 5.18 22.10 1.25
CA ASP A 203 6.03 21.35 0.33
C ASP A 203 5.34 20.05 -0.11
N ASP A 204 5.10 19.92 -1.41
CA ASP A 204 4.38 18.78 -1.98
C ASP A 204 5.05 17.43 -1.67
N TRP A 205 6.38 17.36 -1.67
CA TRP A 205 7.14 16.13 -1.38
C TRP A 205 7.04 15.68 0.08
N ARG A 206 6.62 16.57 0.99
CA ARG A 206 6.28 16.23 2.38
C ARG A 206 4.78 15.95 2.51
N ARG A 207 3.96 16.81 1.93
CA ARG A 207 2.50 16.76 2.05
C ARG A 207 1.90 15.53 1.38
N LYS A 208 2.28 15.22 0.13
CA LYS A 208 1.66 14.14 -0.64
C LYS A 208 1.84 12.76 0.01
N PRO A 209 3.05 12.35 0.43
CA PRO A 209 3.22 11.10 1.18
C PRO A 209 2.42 11.09 2.50
N ALA A 210 2.39 12.22 3.21
CA ALA A 210 1.63 12.33 4.47
C ALA A 210 0.12 12.19 4.24
N VAL A 211 -0.44 12.79 3.17
CA VAL A 211 -1.85 12.64 2.78
C VAL A 211 -2.17 11.18 2.46
N ALA A 212 -1.34 10.50 1.67
CA ALA A 212 -1.54 9.08 1.36
C ALA A 212 -1.50 8.21 2.64
N ARG A 213 -0.56 8.48 3.55
CA ARG A 213 -0.51 7.78 4.85
C ARG A 213 -1.74 8.07 5.71
N VAL A 214 -2.26 9.30 5.72
CA VAL A 214 -3.50 9.66 6.44
C VAL A 214 -4.70 8.89 5.88
N GLN A 215 -4.84 8.77 4.55
CA GLN A 215 -5.92 8.01 3.92
C GLN A 215 -5.89 6.54 4.37
N LEU A 216 -4.72 5.91 4.32
CA LEU A 216 -4.51 4.56 4.81
C LEU A 216 -4.87 4.42 6.29
N LEU A 217 -4.30 5.26 7.16
CA LEU A 217 -4.52 5.16 8.61
C LEU A 217 -5.98 5.43 8.99
N THR A 218 -6.68 6.28 8.26
CA THR A 218 -8.12 6.51 8.44
C THR A 218 -8.90 5.23 8.15
N ARG A 219 -8.61 4.54 7.04
CA ARG A 219 -9.23 3.23 6.74
C ARG A 219 -8.93 2.21 7.83
N SER A 220 -7.68 2.09 8.25
CA SER A 220 -7.28 1.16 9.32
C SER A 220 -7.97 1.47 10.66
N ALA A 221 -8.14 2.75 11.01
CA ALA A 221 -8.83 3.18 12.22
C ALA A 221 -10.35 2.92 12.18
N GLU A 222 -10.95 2.91 10.98
CA GLU A 222 -12.38 2.63 10.77
C GLU A 222 -12.69 1.11 10.63
N ARG A 223 -11.67 0.25 10.60
CA ARG A 223 -11.77 -1.19 10.25
C ARG A 223 -12.56 -2.06 11.25
N GLU A 224 -12.74 -1.64 12.51
CA GLU A 224 -13.39 -2.50 13.51
C GLU A 224 -14.92 -2.60 13.38
N GLY A 225 -15.40 -3.84 13.23
CA GLY A 225 -16.81 -4.23 13.40
C GLY A 225 -17.58 -4.56 12.12
N ARG A 226 -16.95 -4.43 10.94
CA ARG A 226 -17.56 -4.87 9.68
C ARG A 226 -16.72 -6.00 9.11
N PRO A 227 -17.31 -7.18 8.83
CA PRO A 227 -16.72 -8.10 7.86
C PRO A 227 -16.32 -7.31 6.61
N ALA A 228 -15.19 -7.61 5.97
CA ALA A 228 -14.79 -6.96 4.71
C ALA A 228 -15.95 -6.93 3.69
N ALA A 229 -16.75 -7.99 3.71
CA ALA A 229 -17.98 -8.13 2.96
C ALA A 229 -19.07 -7.09 3.29
N GLN A 230 -19.01 -6.25 4.32
CA GLN A 230 -20.10 -5.42 4.87
C GLN A 230 -19.84 -3.90 4.86
N ASP A 231 -18.76 -3.38 4.27
CA ASP A 231 -18.67 -1.93 4.08
C ASP A 231 -19.74 -1.47 3.06
N PRO A 232 -20.76 -0.68 3.46
CA PRO A 232 -21.85 -0.28 2.56
C PRO A 232 -21.37 0.60 1.41
N ARG A 233 -20.24 1.32 1.61
CA ARG A 233 -19.63 2.15 0.57
C ARG A 233 -18.92 1.29 -0.46
N ALA A 234 -18.11 0.32 -0.03
CA ALA A 234 -17.56 -0.70 -0.91
C ALA A 234 -18.67 -1.46 -1.65
N ARG A 235 -19.71 -1.96 -0.96
CA ARG A 235 -20.84 -2.66 -1.61
C ARG A 235 -21.59 -1.81 -2.63
N ALA A 236 -21.91 -0.56 -2.30
CA ALA A 236 -22.66 0.31 -3.21
C ALA A 236 -21.84 0.64 -4.46
N ARG A 237 -20.55 0.95 -4.28
CA ARG A 237 -19.63 1.18 -5.40
C ARG A 237 -19.39 -0.09 -6.21
N ASN A 238 -19.24 -1.24 -5.56
CA ASN A 238 -19.01 -2.53 -6.21
C ASN A 238 -20.26 -3.00 -6.96
N ALA A 239 -21.46 -2.76 -6.43
CA ALA A 239 -22.71 -3.02 -7.15
C ALA A 239 -22.88 -2.10 -8.37
N GLU A 240 -22.45 -0.84 -8.28
CA GLU A 240 -22.44 0.09 -9.40
C GLU A 240 -21.40 -0.32 -10.47
N SER A 241 -20.21 -0.72 -10.04
CA SER A 241 -19.16 -1.29 -10.91
C SER A 241 -19.60 -2.60 -11.56
N GLN A 242 -20.27 -3.50 -10.85
CA GLN A 242 -20.85 -4.73 -11.43
C GLN A 242 -21.94 -4.42 -12.45
N ARG A 243 -22.82 -3.44 -12.18
CA ARG A 243 -23.82 -2.99 -13.17
C ARG A 243 -23.17 -2.37 -14.39
N ALA A 244 -22.10 -1.59 -14.19
CA ALA A 244 -21.32 -1.02 -15.27
C ALA A 244 -20.61 -2.13 -16.09
N GLN A 245 -20.06 -3.15 -15.43
CA GLN A 245 -19.47 -4.35 -16.07
C GLN A 245 -20.51 -5.12 -16.88
N GLU A 246 -21.68 -5.42 -16.31
CA GLU A 246 -22.74 -6.09 -17.05
C GLU A 246 -23.18 -5.30 -18.28
N THR A 247 -23.28 -3.97 -18.15
CA THR A 247 -23.67 -3.09 -19.25
C THR A 247 -22.59 -3.02 -20.32
N ALA A 248 -21.32 -2.88 -19.92
CA ALA A 248 -20.18 -2.88 -20.83
C ALA A 248 -20.03 -4.23 -21.53
N ALA A 249 -20.18 -5.34 -20.82
CA ALA A 249 -20.16 -6.69 -21.38
C ALA A 249 -21.29 -6.90 -22.39
N LYS A 250 -22.53 -6.52 -22.04
CA LYS A 250 -23.68 -6.57 -22.96
C LYS A 250 -23.43 -5.71 -24.22
N ASN A 251 -22.92 -4.50 -24.06
CA ASN A 251 -22.59 -3.62 -25.18
C ASN A 251 -21.48 -4.21 -26.05
N ARG A 252 -20.44 -4.79 -25.45
CA ARG A 252 -19.34 -5.42 -26.18
C ARG A 252 -19.80 -6.64 -26.96
N THR A 253 -20.60 -7.52 -26.35
CA THR A 253 -21.19 -8.68 -27.04
C THR A 253 -22.08 -8.22 -28.19
N ALA A 254 -22.86 -7.14 -28.02
CA ALA A 254 -23.67 -6.57 -29.08
C ALA A 254 -22.82 -6.01 -30.23
N LEU A 255 -21.76 -5.26 -29.93
CA LEU A 255 -20.83 -4.71 -30.92
C LEU A 255 -20.06 -5.82 -31.67
N GLN A 256 -19.65 -6.89 -30.97
CA GLN A 256 -19.02 -8.07 -31.59
C GLN A 256 -20.00 -8.83 -32.48
N ALA A 257 -21.25 -9.00 -32.06
CA ALA A 257 -22.28 -9.63 -32.88
C ALA A 257 -22.59 -8.79 -34.13
N GLU A 258 -22.66 -7.45 -34.02
CA GLU A 258 -22.83 -6.54 -35.17
C GLU A 258 -21.64 -6.63 -36.13
N ALA A 259 -20.40 -6.62 -35.61
CA ALA A 259 -19.19 -6.79 -36.41
C ALA A 259 -19.16 -8.15 -37.13
N ALA A 260 -19.51 -9.24 -36.44
CA ALA A 260 -19.59 -10.58 -37.03
C ALA A 260 -20.66 -10.68 -38.13
N ALA A 261 -21.79 -9.98 -37.98
CA ALA A 261 -22.84 -9.93 -38.99
C ALA A 261 -22.44 -9.15 -40.27
N LEU A 262 -21.38 -8.33 -40.21
CA LEU A 262 -20.85 -7.60 -41.35
C LEU A 262 -19.83 -8.42 -42.17
N VAL A 263 -19.19 -9.44 -41.57
CA VAL A 263 -18.19 -10.29 -42.24
C VAL A 263 -18.74 -10.95 -43.52
N PRO A 264 -19.94 -11.56 -43.54
CA PRO A 264 -20.49 -12.11 -44.77
C PRO A 264 -20.75 -11.06 -45.88
N LYS A 265 -21.06 -9.81 -45.48
CA LYS A 265 -21.30 -8.70 -46.42
C LYS A 265 -20.00 -8.17 -47.02
N LEU A 266 -18.90 -8.24 -46.26
CA LEU A 266 -17.55 -7.93 -46.75
C LEU A 266 -17.07 -8.94 -47.79
N ASP A 267 -17.38 -10.22 -47.59
CA ASP A 267 -16.92 -11.30 -48.48
C ASP A 267 -17.80 -11.48 -49.73
N ARG A 268 -19.12 -11.32 -49.59
CA ARG A 268 -20.09 -11.71 -50.64
C ARG A 268 -21.05 -10.61 -51.10
N GLY A 269 -20.93 -9.39 -50.56
CA GLY A 269 -21.79 -8.27 -50.92
C GLY A 269 -21.45 -7.61 -52.26
N THR A 270 -22.40 -6.84 -52.79
CA THR A 270 -22.14 -5.93 -53.92
C THR A 270 -21.05 -4.90 -53.56
N PRO A 271 -20.40 -4.24 -54.53
CA PRO A 271 -19.36 -3.23 -54.24
C PRO A 271 -19.81 -2.14 -53.25
N ALA A 272 -21.04 -1.64 -53.38
CA ALA A 272 -21.60 -0.64 -52.47
C ALA A 272 -21.85 -1.20 -51.05
N GLU A 273 -22.32 -2.45 -50.94
CA GLU A 273 -22.52 -3.11 -49.65
C GLU A 273 -21.20 -3.42 -48.95
N ARG A 274 -20.15 -3.77 -49.70
CA ARG A 274 -18.80 -4.00 -49.18
C ARG A 274 -18.19 -2.72 -48.63
N ASP A 275 -18.30 -1.60 -49.34
CA ASP A 275 -17.78 -0.31 -48.86
C ASP A 275 -18.52 0.18 -47.61
N ALA A 276 -19.85 0.04 -47.58
CA ALA A 276 -20.66 0.36 -46.40
C ALA A 276 -20.33 -0.55 -45.21
N ALA A 277 -20.21 -1.87 -45.44
CA ALA A 277 -19.85 -2.84 -44.40
C ALA A 277 -18.43 -2.59 -43.88
N LYS A 278 -17.47 -2.23 -44.73
CA LYS A 278 -16.09 -1.92 -44.34
C LYS A 278 -16.02 -0.68 -43.46
N LYS A 279 -16.72 0.39 -43.84
CA LYS A 279 -16.80 1.61 -43.03
C LYS A 279 -17.42 1.34 -41.66
N ARG A 280 -18.51 0.58 -41.63
CA ARG A 280 -19.20 0.22 -40.38
C ARG A 280 -18.38 -0.74 -39.51
N PHE A 281 -17.71 -1.72 -40.12
CA PHE A 281 -16.83 -2.64 -39.42
C PHE A 281 -15.67 -1.90 -38.76
N MET A 282 -15.01 -0.97 -39.47
CA MET A 282 -13.95 -0.13 -38.90
C MET A 282 -14.45 0.76 -37.75
N GLU A 283 -15.66 1.34 -37.88
CA GLU A 283 -16.28 2.13 -36.82
C GLU A 283 -16.59 1.29 -35.57
N LEU A 284 -17.08 0.07 -35.75
CA LEU A 284 -17.38 -0.86 -34.65
C LEU A 284 -16.11 -1.38 -33.98
N THR A 285 -15.08 -1.74 -34.75
CA THR A 285 -13.78 -2.16 -34.19
C THR A 285 -13.04 -1.04 -33.48
N ALA A 286 -13.29 0.22 -33.85
CA ALA A 286 -12.73 1.38 -33.14
C ALA A 286 -13.48 1.71 -31.82
N ARG A 287 -14.67 1.10 -31.60
CA ARG A 287 -15.49 1.26 -30.39
C ARG A 287 -15.44 0.05 -29.46
N LEU A 288 -14.87 -1.06 -29.92
CA LEU A 288 -14.57 -2.26 -29.15
C LEU A 288 -13.27 -2.11 -28.37
#